data_AF-A0A6L5DYX9-F1
#
_entry.id   AF-A0A6L5DYX9-F1
#
_cell.length_a   1.000
_cell.length_b   1.000
_cell.length_c   1.000
_cell.angle_alpha   90.00
_cell.angle_beta   90.00
_cell.angle_gamma   90.00
#
_symmetry.space_group_name_H-M   'P 1'
#
loop_
_entity.id
_entity.type
_entity.pdbx_description
1 polymer ?
#
loop_
_entity_poly.entity_id
_entity_poly.type
_entity_poly.pdbx_seq_one_letter_code
_entity_poly.pdbx_strand_id
1 'polypeptide(L)'
;MNRDGCIGRFYGSWILMILVFIGISANLSAQNYKKVGDLKKKWKFSIGDKQEWADPNFDDSNWEWIDVPSAWENKGFYGYDGFAWYRTTFSINQLPDTHALYLQVGYIDDVHEVFVNGTRIGMTGKFPPQYSTAYNVFKTYKVPSDLIEEINTIAVRVYDDGGEGGIINGDIGLMIDLDAIPLDVDLSGSWKFKTGKYAHKSIAQMDSWDDIMVPGFWEDQGYKNYDGYACYALEFELDDAFLNERMVLALGKIDDIDQVYLNGVLIGQSGEFKPKTVSIRSNSYQQIRGYYLPQDLLKANEKNVLLVKVLDTMHGGGIYTGSIGLITQDHYIRYWNNRRGKSRN
;
A
#
# COMPACT_ATOMS: atom_id res chain seq x y z
N MET A 1 48.91 15.36 73.16
CA MET A 1 49.94 14.32 72.99
C MET A 1 49.33 13.19 72.18
N ASN A 2 49.83 12.98 70.96
CA ASN A 2 49.93 11.70 70.24
C ASN A 2 48.66 10.79 70.22
N ARG A 3 48.02 10.48 69.09
CA ARG A 3 48.59 9.65 68.02
C ARG A 3 47.54 9.39 66.91
N ASP A 4 48.05 9.22 65.70
CA ASP A 4 47.61 8.30 64.65
C ASP A 4 46.33 8.64 63.85
N GLY A 5 46.54 9.47 62.82
CA GLY A 5 45.66 9.53 61.63
C GLY A 5 45.96 8.36 60.69
N CYS A 6 45.03 7.43 60.58
CA CYS A 6 45.05 6.35 59.60
C CYS A 6 44.39 6.78 58.28
N ILE A 7 45.10 6.50 57.20
CA ILE A 7 44.77 6.75 55.80
C ILE A 7 43.64 5.79 55.36
N GLY A 8 42.46 6.33 55.06
CA GLY A 8 41.36 5.61 54.42
C GLY A 8 41.42 5.75 52.90
N ARG A 9 41.76 4.66 52.19
CA ARG A 9 41.66 4.54 50.73
C ARG A 9 40.19 4.59 50.28
N PHE A 10 39.82 5.59 49.50
CA PHE A 10 38.61 5.56 48.67
C PHE A 10 38.88 4.75 47.40
N TYR A 11 38.28 3.56 47.29
CA TYR A 11 38.17 2.85 46.01
C TYR A 11 36.98 3.43 45.24
N GLY A 12 37.26 4.27 44.25
CA GLY A 12 36.27 4.67 43.26
C GLY A 12 35.92 3.48 42.37
N SER A 13 34.72 2.93 42.53
CA SER A 13 34.17 1.92 41.62
C SER A 13 33.62 2.65 40.39
N TRP A 14 34.39 2.65 39.30
CA TRP A 14 33.93 3.10 37.99
C TRP A 14 33.06 1.98 37.39
N ILE A 15 31.74 2.10 37.52
CA ILE A 15 30.81 1.25 36.78
C ILE A 15 30.85 1.74 35.33
N LEU A 16 31.60 1.00 34.51
CA LEU A 16 31.60 1.14 33.05
C LEU A 16 30.24 0.63 32.54
N MET A 17 29.31 1.54 32.26
CA MET A 17 28.03 1.21 31.64
C MET A 17 28.27 0.88 30.16
N ILE A 18 28.54 -0.40 29.88
CA ILE A 18 28.64 -0.91 28.51
C ILE A 18 27.23 -0.87 27.91
N LEU A 19 26.97 0.15 27.10
CA LEU A 19 25.85 0.19 26.16
C LEU A 19 26.08 -0.88 25.10
N VAL A 20 25.55 -2.08 25.35
CA VAL A 20 25.42 -3.10 24.31
C VAL A 20 24.34 -2.64 23.35
N PHE A 21 24.75 -1.97 22.26
CA PHE A 21 23.91 -1.84 21.07
C PHE A 21 23.71 -3.25 20.50
N ILE A 22 22.66 -3.93 20.94
CA ILE A 22 22.11 -5.07 20.19
C ILE A 22 21.48 -4.45 18.96
N GLY A 23 22.28 -4.31 17.90
CA GLY A 23 21.77 -4.05 16.56
C GLY A 23 20.90 -5.23 16.16
N ILE A 24 19.59 -5.15 16.44
CA ILE A 24 18.61 -6.00 15.79
C ILE A 24 18.63 -5.57 14.33
N SER A 25 19.38 -6.29 13.50
CA SER A 25 19.22 -6.21 12.06
C SER A 25 17.82 -6.73 11.75
N ALA A 26 16.83 -5.84 11.80
CA ALA A 26 15.58 -6.09 11.10
C ALA A 26 15.98 -6.24 9.63
N ASN A 27 15.99 -7.48 9.13
CA ASN A 27 15.99 -7.69 7.70
C ASN A 27 14.65 -7.12 7.21
N LEU A 28 14.62 -5.81 6.92
CA LEU A 28 13.66 -5.29 5.96
C LEU A 28 13.98 -6.04 4.68
N SER A 29 13.22 -7.09 4.39
CA SER A 29 13.16 -7.60 3.04
C SER A 29 12.55 -6.47 2.23
N ALA A 30 13.40 -5.66 1.61
CA ALA A 30 12.98 -4.79 0.53
C ALA A 30 12.26 -5.69 -0.48
N GLN A 31 11.06 -5.29 -0.88
CA GLN A 31 10.29 -6.03 -1.85
C GLN A 31 11.12 -6.15 -3.13
N ASN A 32 11.21 -7.37 -3.66
CA ASN A 32 12.15 -7.70 -4.73
C ASN A 32 11.59 -7.26 -6.08
N TYR A 33 11.71 -5.96 -6.35
CA TYR A 33 11.26 -5.35 -7.59
C TYR A 33 12.32 -5.42 -8.68
N LYS A 34 11.91 -5.86 -9.88
CA LYS A 34 12.69 -5.77 -11.11
C LYS A 34 12.09 -4.69 -12.02
N LYS A 35 12.89 -3.69 -12.39
CA LYS A 35 12.49 -2.69 -13.39
C LYS A 35 12.36 -3.34 -14.77
N VAL A 36 11.24 -3.09 -15.45
CA VAL A 36 10.93 -3.59 -16.80
C VAL A 36 10.58 -2.50 -17.79
N GLY A 37 10.32 -1.27 -17.32
CA GLY A 37 10.12 -0.10 -18.18
C GLY A 37 10.60 1.16 -17.49
N ASP A 38 11.23 2.05 -18.24
CA ASP A 38 11.66 3.35 -17.74
C ASP A 38 10.67 4.45 -18.12
N LEU A 39 10.27 5.23 -17.13
CA LEU A 39 9.34 6.36 -17.27
C LEU A 39 9.97 7.68 -16.83
N LYS A 40 11.29 7.70 -16.56
CA LYS A 40 12.09 8.93 -16.42
C LYS A 40 12.30 9.59 -17.77
N LYS A 41 11.33 10.42 -18.16
CA LYS A 41 11.30 11.10 -19.46
C LYS A 41 10.46 12.38 -19.33
N LYS A 42 10.25 13.06 -20.45
CA LYS A 42 9.28 14.15 -20.53
C LYS A 42 7.85 13.60 -20.52
N TRP A 43 7.00 14.21 -19.71
CA TRP A 43 5.56 13.92 -19.64
C TRP A 43 4.80 15.17 -20.10
N LYS A 44 3.57 14.99 -20.57
CA LYS A 44 2.64 16.09 -20.80
C LYS A 44 2.25 16.70 -19.45
N PHE A 45 2.12 18.02 -19.40
CA PHE A 45 1.85 18.78 -18.17
C PHE A 45 0.84 19.90 -18.39
N SER A 46 -0.08 20.07 -17.43
CA SER A 46 -1.02 21.19 -17.40
C SER A 46 -1.37 21.58 -15.97
N ILE A 47 -1.44 22.87 -15.70
CA ILE A 47 -1.96 23.42 -14.44
C ILE A 47 -3.49 23.50 -14.46
N GLY A 48 -4.10 23.34 -13.29
CA GLY A 48 -5.55 23.30 -13.11
C GLY A 48 -6.05 21.92 -12.72
N ASP A 49 -7.35 21.79 -12.55
CA ASP A 49 -7.96 20.57 -12.03
C ASP A 49 -9.21 20.20 -12.83
N LYS A 50 -9.05 19.27 -13.78
CA LYS A 50 -10.18 18.71 -14.53
C LYS A 50 -10.10 17.19 -14.51
N GLN A 51 -11.13 16.55 -13.97
CA GLN A 51 -11.18 15.09 -13.85
C GLN A 51 -11.17 14.37 -15.20
N GLU A 52 -11.66 15.02 -16.27
CA GLU A 52 -11.59 14.50 -17.65
C GLU A 52 -10.15 14.23 -18.12
N TRP A 53 -9.15 14.82 -17.47
CA TRP A 53 -7.74 14.60 -17.76
C TRP A 53 -7.22 13.22 -17.33
N ALA A 54 -8.03 12.43 -16.61
CA ALA A 54 -7.76 11.01 -16.38
C ALA A 54 -8.15 10.13 -17.59
N ASP A 55 -9.05 10.60 -18.47
CA ASP A 55 -9.58 9.79 -19.58
C ASP A 55 -8.45 9.38 -20.55
N PRO A 56 -8.30 8.10 -20.90
CA PRO A 56 -7.29 7.66 -21.86
C PRO A 56 -7.43 8.31 -23.24
N ASN A 57 -8.63 8.72 -23.63
CA ASN A 57 -8.94 9.33 -24.93
C ASN A 57 -8.84 10.87 -24.92
N PHE A 58 -8.49 11.49 -23.79
CA PHE A 58 -8.33 12.94 -23.71
C PHE A 58 -7.19 13.43 -24.62
N ASP A 59 -7.47 14.45 -25.44
CA ASP A 59 -6.48 15.09 -26.32
C ASP A 59 -5.62 16.08 -25.54
N ASP A 60 -4.42 15.63 -25.15
CA ASP A 60 -3.40 16.44 -24.48
C ASP A 60 -2.39 17.07 -25.46
N SER A 61 -2.69 17.14 -26.76
CA SER A 61 -1.79 17.70 -27.77
C SER A 61 -1.34 19.12 -27.45
N ASN A 62 -2.23 19.93 -26.86
CA ASN A 62 -1.98 21.32 -26.46
C ASN A 62 -1.25 21.47 -25.10
N TRP A 63 -0.99 20.38 -24.38
CA TRP A 63 -0.26 20.45 -23.11
C TRP A 63 1.23 20.66 -23.30
N GLU A 64 1.84 21.30 -22.30
CA GLU A 64 3.28 21.51 -22.23
C GLU A 64 4.01 20.21 -21.92
N TRP A 65 5.33 20.21 -22.09
CA TRP A 65 6.18 19.08 -21.73
C TRP A 65 7.03 19.44 -20.53
N ILE A 66 7.09 18.56 -19.53
CA ILE A 66 7.91 18.73 -18.32
C ILE A 66 8.78 17.49 -18.10
N ASP A 67 10.01 17.68 -17.61
CA ASP A 67 10.87 16.54 -17.25
C ASP A 67 10.38 15.92 -15.93
N VAL A 68 10.25 14.59 -15.91
CA VAL A 68 9.88 13.82 -14.72
C VAL A 68 11.01 12.84 -14.36
N PRO A 69 11.52 12.83 -13.11
CA PRO A 69 11.10 13.69 -11.99
C PRO A 69 11.75 15.09 -12.03
N SER A 70 11.03 16.08 -11.49
CA SER A 70 11.50 17.42 -11.13
C SER A 70 10.36 18.16 -10.45
N ALA A 71 10.68 19.02 -9.48
CA ALA A 71 9.76 20.06 -9.04
C ALA A 71 9.37 20.97 -10.22
N TRP A 72 8.10 21.37 -10.32
CA TRP A 72 7.62 22.17 -11.46
C TRP A 72 8.15 23.61 -11.45
N GLU A 73 8.56 24.13 -10.28
CA GLU A 73 9.19 25.44 -10.12
C GLU A 73 10.51 25.50 -10.87
N ASN A 74 11.27 24.39 -10.83
CA ASN A 74 12.52 24.22 -11.56
C ASN A 74 12.31 24.12 -13.09
N LYS A 75 11.06 24.09 -13.55
CA LYS A 75 10.66 23.95 -14.95
C LYS A 75 9.88 25.16 -15.48
N GLY A 76 9.84 26.25 -14.72
CA GLY A 76 9.29 27.54 -15.16
C GLY A 76 7.99 27.93 -14.46
N PHE A 77 7.42 27.07 -13.61
CA PHE A 77 6.21 27.35 -12.84
C PHE A 77 6.57 27.92 -11.45
N TYR A 78 7.31 29.02 -11.43
CA TYR A 78 7.86 29.59 -10.20
C TYR A 78 6.78 30.03 -9.20
N GLY A 79 6.80 29.47 -8.00
CA GLY A 79 5.88 29.81 -6.91
C GLY A 79 4.41 29.48 -7.23
N TYR A 80 4.19 28.48 -8.09
CA TYR A 80 2.86 28.00 -8.39
C TYR A 80 2.44 26.97 -7.37
N ASP A 81 1.44 27.33 -6.55
CA ASP A 81 0.77 26.42 -5.63
C ASP A 81 -0.63 26.09 -6.19
N GLY A 82 -1.05 24.83 -6.08
CA GLY A 82 -2.36 24.38 -6.53
C GLY A 82 -2.33 23.06 -7.29
N PHE A 83 -3.28 22.89 -8.20
CA PHE A 83 -3.44 21.64 -8.94
C PHE A 83 -2.59 21.61 -10.21
N ALA A 84 -1.99 20.48 -10.49
CA ALA A 84 -1.40 20.18 -11.78
C ALA A 84 -1.57 18.72 -12.15
N TRP A 85 -1.52 18.44 -13.45
CA TRP A 85 -1.66 17.09 -13.98
C TRP A 85 -0.52 16.75 -14.91
N TYR A 86 -0.11 15.47 -14.84
CA TYR A 86 0.87 14.86 -15.72
C TYR A 86 0.21 13.75 -16.54
N ARG A 87 0.59 13.62 -17.81
CA ARG A 87 0.17 12.50 -18.67
C ARG A 87 1.35 11.89 -19.42
N THR A 88 1.38 10.56 -19.52
CA THR A 88 2.33 9.85 -20.39
C THR A 88 1.74 8.53 -20.85
N THR A 89 2.37 7.91 -21.85
CA THR A 89 2.00 6.58 -22.32
C THR A 89 3.13 5.59 -22.15
N PHE A 90 2.77 4.32 -22.05
CA PHE A 90 3.68 3.19 -22.10
C PHE A 90 3.06 2.01 -22.85
N SER A 91 3.90 1.15 -23.41
CA SER A 91 3.50 -0.16 -23.93
C SER A 91 4.22 -1.25 -23.15
N ILE A 92 3.61 -2.43 -23.07
CA ILE A 92 4.23 -3.60 -22.49
C ILE A 92 3.97 -4.81 -23.38
N ASN A 93 5.03 -5.29 -24.03
CA ASN A 93 4.88 -6.33 -25.05
C ASN A 93 4.54 -7.70 -24.44
N GLN A 94 5.05 -7.99 -23.24
CA GLN A 94 4.79 -9.23 -22.49
C GLN A 94 4.91 -8.97 -20.99
N LEU A 95 3.83 -9.20 -20.25
CA LEU A 95 3.88 -9.41 -18.81
C LEU A 95 4.05 -10.90 -18.54
N PRO A 96 4.92 -11.34 -17.62
CA PRO A 96 4.90 -12.72 -17.21
C PRO A 96 3.59 -13.01 -16.48
N ASP A 97 2.85 -14.04 -16.89
CA ASP A 97 1.54 -14.46 -16.33
C ASP A 97 1.51 -14.61 -14.80
N THR A 98 2.68 -14.69 -14.16
CA THR A 98 2.86 -15.00 -12.74
C THR A 98 3.28 -13.80 -11.89
N HIS A 99 3.40 -12.62 -12.49
CA HIS A 99 4.03 -11.47 -11.84
C HIS A 99 3.14 -10.24 -11.86
N ALA A 100 2.93 -9.63 -10.69
CA ALA A 100 2.19 -8.39 -10.57
C ALA A 100 3.03 -7.23 -11.12
N LEU A 101 2.43 -6.47 -12.05
CA LEU A 101 2.96 -5.21 -12.55
C LEU A 101 2.70 -4.11 -11.54
N TYR A 102 3.68 -3.24 -11.37
CA TYR A 102 3.62 -2.09 -10.50
C TYR A 102 4.11 -0.84 -11.23
N LEU A 103 3.45 0.29 -10.97
CA LEU A 103 3.89 1.62 -11.37
C LEU A 103 4.58 2.29 -10.18
N GLN A 104 5.88 2.52 -10.31
CA GLN A 104 6.66 3.28 -9.34
C GLN A 104 6.67 4.75 -9.74
N VAL A 105 6.16 5.61 -8.85
CA VAL A 105 5.98 7.04 -9.10
C VAL A 105 6.93 7.92 -8.29
N GLY A 106 7.82 7.32 -7.50
CA GLY A 106 8.81 8.04 -6.73
C GLY A 106 8.18 8.84 -5.58
N TYR A 107 8.73 10.04 -5.35
CA TYR A 107 8.20 11.02 -4.40
C TYR A 107 7.39 12.05 -5.18
N ILE A 108 6.13 12.20 -4.80
CA ILE A 108 5.24 13.23 -5.33
C ILE A 108 4.87 14.12 -4.16
N ASP A 109 5.08 15.42 -4.34
CA ASP A 109 4.84 16.37 -3.27
C ASP A 109 3.34 16.49 -2.94
N ASP A 110 3.09 16.76 -1.66
CA ASP A 110 1.81 16.85 -0.99
C ASP A 110 0.79 15.74 -1.24
N VAL A 111 -0.08 15.90 -2.24
CA VAL A 111 -1.25 15.04 -2.43
C VAL A 111 -1.33 14.63 -3.88
N HIS A 112 -1.59 13.35 -4.13
CA HIS A 112 -1.74 12.87 -5.50
C HIS A 112 -2.70 11.71 -5.66
N GLU A 113 -3.21 11.58 -6.89
CA GLU A 113 -3.89 10.41 -7.42
C GLU A 113 -3.20 9.95 -8.70
N VAL A 114 -3.13 8.64 -8.89
CA VAL A 114 -2.55 8.01 -10.07
C VAL A 114 -3.60 7.17 -10.78
N PHE A 115 -3.71 7.36 -12.08
CA PHE A 115 -4.65 6.68 -12.94
C PHE A 115 -3.90 5.92 -14.04
N VAL A 116 -4.38 4.73 -14.36
CA VAL A 116 -4.02 3.99 -15.57
C VAL A 116 -5.30 3.74 -16.36
N ASN A 117 -5.31 4.17 -17.62
CA ASN A 117 -6.46 4.04 -18.51
C ASN A 117 -7.78 4.54 -17.88
N GLY A 118 -7.73 5.69 -17.21
CA GLY A 118 -8.90 6.30 -16.54
C GLY A 118 -9.27 5.68 -15.19
N THR A 119 -8.68 4.56 -14.79
CA THR A 119 -8.95 3.91 -13.50
C THR A 119 -7.92 4.34 -12.47
N ARG A 120 -8.37 4.80 -11.30
CA ARG A 120 -7.48 5.18 -10.19
C ARG A 120 -6.82 3.93 -9.59
N ILE A 121 -5.49 3.88 -9.63
CA ILE A 121 -4.69 2.76 -9.08
C ILE A 121 -3.92 3.15 -7.81
N GLY A 122 -3.91 4.43 -7.44
CA GLY A 122 -3.16 4.91 -6.30
C GLY A 122 -3.60 6.29 -5.83
N MET A 123 -3.43 6.55 -4.54
CA MET A 123 -3.59 7.87 -3.95
C MET A 123 -2.74 8.01 -2.70
N THR A 124 -2.33 9.22 -2.37
CA THR A 124 -1.62 9.57 -1.14
C THR A 124 -1.99 10.99 -0.74
N GLY A 125 -2.17 11.21 0.57
CA GLY A 125 -2.74 12.44 1.13
C GLY A 125 -4.27 12.54 0.97
N LYS A 126 -4.82 13.71 1.28
CA LYS A 126 -6.21 14.09 0.99
C LYS A 126 -6.24 15.45 0.32
N PHE A 127 -7.04 15.59 -0.74
CA PHE A 127 -7.21 16.86 -1.43
C PHE A 127 -8.07 17.84 -0.61
N PRO A 128 -7.99 19.16 -0.87
CA PRO A 128 -8.93 20.14 -0.34
C PRO A 128 -10.40 19.73 -0.60
N PRO A 129 -11.34 20.08 0.31
CA PRO A 129 -11.16 20.94 1.49
C PRO A 129 -10.60 20.20 2.73
N GLN A 130 -10.42 18.87 2.66
CA GLN A 130 -9.93 18.06 3.78
C GLN A 130 -8.43 17.79 3.63
N TYR A 131 -7.67 18.84 3.28
CA TYR A 131 -6.27 18.71 2.90
C TYR A 131 -5.43 17.99 3.97
N SER A 132 -4.63 17.02 3.53
CA SER A 132 -3.63 16.34 4.35
C SER A 132 -2.46 15.94 3.47
N THR A 133 -1.31 16.60 3.68
CA THR A 133 -0.05 16.28 2.97
C THR A 133 0.45 14.85 3.20
N ALA A 134 1.19 14.35 2.22
CA ALA A 134 2.02 13.16 2.28
C ALA A 134 3.24 13.28 1.33
N TYR A 135 3.89 14.44 1.34
CA TYR A 135 5.02 14.82 0.47
C TYR A 135 6.24 13.88 0.48
N ASN A 136 6.57 13.28 1.63
CA ASN A 136 7.81 12.51 1.81
C ASN A 136 7.58 10.98 1.78
N VAL A 137 6.74 10.50 0.88
CA VAL A 137 6.43 9.07 0.75
C VAL A 137 6.77 8.56 -0.64
N PHE A 138 7.71 7.63 -0.71
CA PHE A 138 8.01 6.90 -1.94
C PHE A 138 6.88 5.92 -2.25
N LYS A 139 6.27 6.01 -3.43
CA LYS A 139 5.12 5.18 -3.79
C LYS A 139 5.34 4.31 -5.02
N THR A 140 4.85 3.09 -4.86
CA THR A 140 4.69 2.10 -5.91
C THR A 140 3.28 1.54 -5.82
N TYR A 141 2.52 1.61 -6.91
CA TYR A 141 1.14 1.15 -6.98
C TYR A 141 1.03 -0.08 -7.86
N LYS A 142 0.26 -1.08 -7.44
CA LYS A 142 -0.02 -2.23 -8.30
C LYS A 142 -0.87 -1.76 -9.48
N VAL A 143 -0.57 -2.24 -10.67
CA VAL A 143 -1.41 -2.05 -11.85
C VAL A 143 -2.22 -3.33 -12.06
N PRO A 144 -3.54 -3.31 -11.85
CA PRO A 144 -4.42 -4.43 -12.14
C PRO A 144 -4.20 -4.91 -13.58
N SER A 145 -4.09 -6.23 -13.78
CA SER A 145 -3.75 -6.81 -15.08
C SER A 145 -4.85 -6.64 -16.12
N ASP A 146 -6.11 -6.55 -15.67
CA ASP A 146 -7.29 -6.29 -16.49
C ASP A 146 -7.35 -4.87 -17.06
N LEU A 147 -6.60 -3.93 -16.48
CA LEU A 147 -6.46 -2.58 -17.04
C LEU A 147 -5.43 -2.48 -18.16
N ILE A 148 -4.57 -3.49 -18.35
CA ILE A 148 -3.45 -3.41 -19.29
C ILE A 148 -3.91 -3.69 -20.71
N GLU A 149 -3.62 -2.74 -21.58
CA GLU A 149 -3.80 -2.78 -23.03
C GLU A 149 -2.44 -2.76 -23.76
N GLU A 150 -2.45 -2.74 -25.09
CA GLU A 150 -1.21 -2.62 -25.90
C GLU A 150 -0.50 -1.28 -25.64
N ILE A 151 -1.27 -0.20 -25.57
CA ILE A 151 -0.80 1.15 -25.23
C ILE A 151 -1.65 1.65 -24.06
N ASN A 152 -0.98 2.06 -23.00
CA ASN A 152 -1.60 2.46 -21.75
C ASN A 152 -1.28 3.93 -21.47
N THR A 153 -2.27 4.65 -20.95
CA THR A 153 -2.14 6.03 -20.50
C THR A 153 -2.01 6.07 -19.00
N ILE A 154 -0.98 6.77 -18.51
CA ILE A 154 -0.83 7.17 -17.11
C ILE A 154 -1.26 8.62 -17.00
N ALA A 155 -2.14 8.92 -16.05
CA ALA A 155 -2.42 10.28 -15.62
C ALA A 155 -2.12 10.42 -14.12
N VAL A 156 -1.51 11.53 -13.71
CA VAL A 156 -1.21 11.82 -12.31
C VAL A 156 -1.75 13.20 -11.99
N ARG A 157 -2.67 13.27 -11.04
CA ARG A 157 -3.20 14.50 -10.47
C ARG A 157 -2.40 14.82 -9.22
N VAL A 158 -1.90 16.04 -9.10
CA VAL A 158 -1.13 16.52 -7.95
C VAL A 158 -1.78 17.80 -7.43
N TYR A 159 -1.83 17.95 -6.11
CA TYR A 159 -2.13 19.20 -5.43
C TYR A 159 -1.00 19.51 -4.46
N ASP A 160 -0.47 20.72 -4.59
CA ASP A 160 0.53 21.30 -3.70
C ASP A 160 -0.07 22.51 -3.00
N ASP A 161 0.09 22.60 -1.67
CA ASP A 161 -0.35 23.73 -0.85
C ASP A 161 0.76 24.75 -0.59
N GLY A 162 1.99 24.44 -1.01
CA GLY A 162 3.09 25.40 -1.06
C GLY A 162 4.48 24.78 -1.04
N GLY A 163 5.41 25.40 -1.76
CA GLY A 163 6.83 25.04 -1.72
C GLY A 163 7.33 24.53 -3.06
N GLU A 164 7.75 23.26 -3.10
CA GLU A 164 8.09 22.57 -4.34
C GLU A 164 6.96 21.60 -4.68
N GLY A 165 6.34 21.74 -5.84
CA GLY A 165 5.28 20.83 -6.25
C GLY A 165 5.68 19.85 -7.36
N GLY A 166 4.96 18.73 -7.42
CA GLY A 166 5.03 17.79 -8.53
C GLY A 166 5.69 16.44 -8.22
N ILE A 167 6.09 15.72 -9.27
CA ILE A 167 6.82 14.45 -9.14
C ILE A 167 8.31 14.77 -8.95
N ILE A 168 8.71 15.05 -7.70
CA ILE A 168 9.97 15.75 -7.38
C ILE A 168 11.23 14.89 -7.49
N ASN A 169 11.18 13.60 -7.15
CA ASN A 169 12.36 12.73 -7.11
C ASN A 169 11.99 11.24 -7.15
N GLY A 170 12.99 10.35 -7.26
CA GLY A 170 12.84 8.90 -7.23
C GLY A 170 13.06 8.26 -8.59
N ASP A 171 13.06 6.92 -8.62
CA ASP A 171 13.00 6.20 -9.88
C ASP A 171 11.56 6.07 -10.35
N ILE A 172 11.30 6.39 -11.61
CA ILE A 172 9.96 6.41 -12.19
C ILE A 172 9.93 5.33 -13.26
N GLY A 173 9.05 4.34 -13.12
CA GLY A 173 9.10 3.20 -14.00
C GLY A 173 8.11 2.09 -13.70
N LEU A 174 8.10 1.12 -14.60
CA LEU A 174 7.32 -0.10 -14.47
C LEU A 174 8.19 -1.16 -13.78
N MET A 175 7.63 -1.76 -12.75
CA MET A 175 8.29 -2.73 -11.88
C MET A 175 7.52 -4.03 -11.87
N ILE A 176 8.24 -5.14 -11.73
CA ILE A 176 7.68 -6.46 -11.47
C ILE A 176 8.07 -6.88 -10.06
N ASP A 177 7.10 -7.25 -9.24
CA ASP A 177 7.36 -7.88 -7.95
C ASP A 177 7.64 -9.38 -8.11
N LEU A 178 8.90 -9.78 -7.91
CA LEU A 178 9.33 -11.18 -7.97
C LEU A 178 8.87 -12.00 -6.75
N ASP A 179 8.38 -11.32 -5.72
CA ASP A 179 7.92 -11.89 -4.48
C ASP A 179 6.39 -11.90 -4.32
N ALA A 180 5.67 -11.41 -5.33
CA ALA A 180 4.21 -11.42 -5.34
C ALA A 180 3.67 -12.87 -5.35
N ILE A 181 2.62 -13.09 -4.56
CA ILE A 181 1.78 -14.29 -4.69
C ILE A 181 1.03 -14.14 -6.03
N PRO A 182 1.09 -15.13 -6.94
CA PRO A 182 0.39 -15.12 -8.21
C PRO A 182 -1.09 -15.44 -7.97
N LEU A 183 -1.89 -14.39 -7.76
CA LEU A 183 -3.31 -14.51 -7.46
C LEU A 183 -4.09 -14.95 -8.71
N ASP A 184 -5.11 -15.77 -8.51
CA ASP A 184 -6.07 -16.15 -9.55
C ASP A 184 -7.18 -15.09 -9.70
N VAL A 185 -7.48 -14.36 -8.63
CA VAL A 185 -8.40 -13.21 -8.62
C VAL A 185 -7.73 -12.05 -7.86
N ASP A 186 -7.56 -10.92 -8.53
CA ASP A 186 -7.02 -9.70 -7.90
C ASP A 186 -8.13 -8.96 -7.14
N LEU A 187 -7.89 -8.65 -5.87
CA LEU A 187 -8.79 -7.84 -5.04
C LEU A 187 -8.10 -6.57 -4.54
N SER A 188 -6.93 -6.21 -5.06
CA SER A 188 -6.28 -4.94 -4.76
C SER A 188 -7.02 -3.76 -5.41
N GLY A 189 -6.79 -2.54 -4.90
CA GLY A 189 -7.40 -1.32 -5.42
C GLY A 189 -8.17 -0.55 -4.36
N SER A 190 -9.24 0.13 -4.78
CA SER A 190 -10.05 1.00 -3.92
C SER A 190 -11.07 0.20 -3.11
N TRP A 191 -10.98 0.22 -1.79
CA TRP A 191 -11.89 -0.43 -0.85
C TRP A 191 -12.65 0.62 -0.04
N LYS A 192 -13.81 0.24 0.52
CA LYS A 192 -14.52 1.07 1.50
C LYS A 192 -13.83 1.01 2.85
N PHE A 193 -13.75 2.15 3.55
CA PHE A 193 -12.98 2.31 4.78
C PHE A 193 -13.69 3.17 5.81
N LYS A 194 -13.69 2.69 7.06
CA LYS A 194 -14.25 3.45 8.18
C LYS A 194 -13.52 3.16 9.47
N THR A 195 -13.14 4.22 10.16
CA THR A 195 -12.51 4.14 11.48
C THR A 195 -13.55 3.87 12.58
N GLY A 196 -13.08 3.28 13.68
CA GLY A 196 -13.87 3.02 14.88
C GLY A 196 -14.18 1.55 15.13
N LYS A 197 -14.20 1.19 16.43
CA LYS A 197 -14.38 -0.18 16.92
C LYS A 197 -15.64 -0.88 16.41
N TYR A 198 -16.69 -0.10 16.14
CA TYR A 198 -18.00 -0.59 15.74
C TYR A 198 -18.37 -0.24 14.29
N ALA A 199 -17.42 0.22 13.47
CA ALA A 199 -17.68 0.60 12.08
C ALA A 199 -18.40 -0.50 11.27
N HIS A 200 -17.98 -1.76 11.42
CA HIS A 200 -18.62 -2.94 10.85
C HIS A 200 -20.14 -3.05 11.09
N LYS A 201 -20.69 -2.46 12.16
CA LYS A 201 -22.15 -2.46 12.40
C LYS A 201 -22.92 -1.66 11.35
N SER A 202 -22.25 -0.77 10.62
CA SER A 202 -22.81 0.04 9.54
C SER A 202 -22.45 -0.49 8.14
N ILE A 203 -22.09 -1.77 8.02
CA ILE A 203 -21.71 -2.40 6.73
C ILE A 203 -22.81 -2.29 5.67
N ALA A 204 -24.08 -2.32 6.07
CA ALA A 204 -25.21 -2.12 5.17
C ALA A 204 -25.27 -0.70 4.55
N GLN A 205 -24.44 0.23 5.03
CA GLN A 205 -24.31 1.60 4.54
C GLN A 205 -22.86 1.87 4.09
N MET A 206 -22.12 0.84 3.66
CA MET A 206 -20.70 1.01 3.30
C MET A 206 -20.45 1.97 2.13
N ASP A 207 -21.46 2.24 1.29
CA ASP A 207 -21.34 3.27 0.24
C ASP A 207 -21.11 4.68 0.80
N SER A 208 -21.49 4.91 2.07
CA SER A 208 -21.23 6.17 2.79
C SER A 208 -19.85 6.22 3.44
N TRP A 209 -19.07 5.14 3.37
CA TRP A 209 -17.72 5.08 3.93
C TRP A 209 -16.75 5.72 2.94
N ASP A 210 -15.61 6.15 3.47
CA ASP A 210 -14.53 6.71 2.67
C ASP A 210 -13.93 5.63 1.76
N ASP A 211 -13.28 6.03 0.67
CA ASP A 211 -12.46 5.12 -0.13
C ASP A 211 -11.02 5.09 0.41
N ILE A 212 -10.38 3.93 0.33
CA ILE A 212 -8.97 3.74 0.66
C ILE A 212 -8.31 2.76 -0.32
N MET A 213 -7.06 3.01 -0.68
CA MET A 213 -6.26 2.09 -1.48
C MET A 213 -5.72 0.96 -0.62
N VAL A 214 -5.88 -0.27 -1.11
CA VAL A 214 -5.39 -1.50 -0.52
C VAL A 214 -4.53 -2.25 -1.56
N PRO A 215 -3.24 -2.51 -1.30
CA PRO A 215 -2.55 -2.24 -0.04
C PRO A 215 -2.12 -0.77 0.14
N GLY A 216 -2.00 -0.33 1.39
CA GLY A 216 -1.47 0.97 1.79
C GLY A 216 -1.68 1.25 3.28
N PHE A 217 -0.80 2.08 3.86
CA PHE A 217 -1.03 2.62 5.21
C PHE A 217 -2.17 3.64 5.18
N TRP A 218 -3.00 3.70 6.23
CA TRP A 218 -4.07 4.70 6.28
C TRP A 218 -3.54 6.11 6.60
N GLU A 219 -2.40 6.23 7.26
CA GLU A 219 -1.74 7.52 7.57
C GLU A 219 -1.29 8.23 6.30
N ASP A 220 -0.85 7.46 5.30
CA ASP A 220 -0.48 7.97 4.00
C ASP A 220 -1.70 8.39 3.17
N GLN A 221 -2.90 8.05 3.62
CA GLN A 221 -4.17 8.29 2.92
C GLN A 221 -5.08 9.24 3.70
N GLY A 222 -4.47 10.06 4.56
CA GLY A 222 -5.12 11.16 5.29
C GLY A 222 -5.74 10.79 6.64
N TYR A 223 -5.41 9.63 7.20
CA TYR A 223 -5.73 9.27 8.59
C TYR A 223 -4.49 9.40 9.48
N LYS A 224 -3.89 10.60 9.49
CA LYS A 224 -2.62 10.86 10.18
C LYS A 224 -2.71 10.57 11.68
N ASN A 225 -1.70 9.88 12.21
CA ASN A 225 -1.55 9.55 13.63
C ASN A 225 -2.76 8.82 14.22
N TYR A 226 -3.48 8.04 13.40
CA TYR A 226 -4.66 7.32 13.84
C TYR A 226 -4.27 5.92 14.33
N ASP A 227 -4.14 5.75 15.64
CA ASP A 227 -4.06 4.43 16.27
C ASP A 227 -5.47 3.98 16.68
N GLY A 228 -5.85 2.75 16.31
CA GLY A 228 -7.07 2.15 16.82
C GLY A 228 -7.70 1.15 15.88
N TYR A 229 -9.03 1.15 15.86
CA TYR A 229 -9.81 0.19 15.08
C TYR A 229 -10.19 0.77 13.72
N ALA A 230 -10.10 -0.01 12.67
CA ALA A 230 -10.64 0.34 11.36
C ALA A 230 -11.33 -0.87 10.72
N CYS A 231 -12.23 -0.60 9.79
CA CYS A 231 -12.91 -1.61 8.97
C CYS A 231 -12.69 -1.28 7.50
N TYR A 232 -12.25 -2.27 6.74
CA TYR A 232 -12.19 -2.27 5.30
C TYR A 232 -13.30 -3.17 4.75
N ALA A 233 -13.95 -2.78 3.66
CA ALA A 233 -14.95 -3.59 2.98
C ALA A 233 -14.76 -3.55 1.46
N LEU A 234 -14.99 -4.69 0.81
CA LEU A 234 -14.95 -4.84 -0.64
C LEU A 234 -16.13 -5.71 -1.10
N GLU A 235 -16.85 -5.23 -2.10
CA GLU A 235 -17.73 -6.05 -2.93
C GLU A 235 -16.95 -6.58 -4.13
N PHE A 236 -17.08 -7.87 -4.40
CA PHE A 236 -16.50 -8.47 -5.60
C PHE A 236 -17.39 -9.59 -6.14
N GLU A 237 -17.31 -9.81 -7.44
CA GLU A 237 -17.93 -10.94 -8.13
C GLU A 237 -16.86 -12.02 -8.37
N LEU A 238 -17.29 -13.27 -8.39
CA LEU A 238 -16.41 -14.41 -8.61
C LEU A 238 -16.90 -15.19 -9.83
N ASP A 239 -15.97 -15.51 -10.72
CA ASP A 239 -16.24 -16.39 -11.87
C ASP A 239 -16.65 -17.79 -11.39
N ASP A 240 -17.66 -18.37 -12.04
CA ASP A 240 -18.19 -19.70 -11.73
C ASP A 240 -17.12 -20.80 -11.77
N ALA A 241 -16.04 -20.60 -12.55
CA ALA A 241 -14.89 -21.49 -12.61
C ALA A 241 -14.20 -21.69 -11.25
N PHE A 242 -14.28 -20.74 -10.32
CA PHE A 242 -13.62 -20.81 -9.01
C PHE A 242 -14.51 -21.31 -7.87
N LEU A 243 -15.81 -21.49 -8.08
CA LEU A 243 -16.75 -21.88 -7.01
C LEU A 243 -16.51 -23.30 -6.50
N ASN A 244 -16.06 -24.18 -7.38
CA ASN A 244 -15.78 -25.57 -7.03
C ASN A 244 -14.34 -25.77 -6.52
N GLU A 245 -13.53 -24.70 -6.54
CA GLU A 245 -12.15 -24.73 -6.12
C GLU A 245 -12.01 -24.44 -4.62
N ARG A 246 -10.95 -24.99 -4.03
CA ARG A 246 -10.56 -24.59 -2.68
C ARG A 246 -9.76 -23.30 -2.76
N MET A 247 -10.31 -22.22 -2.24
CA MET A 247 -9.69 -20.90 -2.34
C MET A 247 -8.97 -20.52 -1.05
N VAL A 248 -7.90 -19.75 -1.21
CA VAL A 248 -7.17 -19.06 -0.15
C VAL A 248 -7.26 -17.56 -0.42
N LEU A 249 -7.68 -16.80 0.57
CA LEU A 249 -7.60 -15.34 0.56
C LEU A 249 -6.22 -14.92 1.06
N ALA A 250 -5.47 -14.21 0.20
CA ALA A 250 -4.26 -13.51 0.57
C ALA A 250 -4.58 -12.03 0.86
N LEU A 251 -4.14 -11.52 2.01
CA LEU A 251 -4.35 -10.12 2.43
C LEU A 251 -3.03 -9.39 2.68
N GLY A 252 -1.94 -9.84 2.07
CA GLY A 252 -0.63 -9.22 2.26
C GLY A 252 -0.24 -9.14 3.74
N LYS A 253 0.42 -8.06 4.16
CA LYS A 253 0.74 -7.77 5.55
C LYS A 253 -0.26 -6.76 6.11
N ILE A 254 -0.77 -7.07 7.29
CA ILE A 254 -1.67 -6.19 8.03
C ILE A 254 -0.95 -5.81 9.32
N ASP A 255 -0.86 -4.50 9.56
CA ASP A 255 -0.24 -3.97 10.76
C ASP A 255 -1.05 -4.39 11.99
N ASP A 256 -0.33 -4.85 13.02
CA ASP A 256 -0.83 -5.50 14.22
C ASP A 256 -1.76 -6.71 14.02
N ILE A 257 -3.08 -6.58 14.22
CA ILE A 257 -4.00 -7.74 14.24
C ILE A 257 -5.31 -7.47 13.51
N ASP A 258 -5.92 -8.55 13.00
CA ASP A 258 -7.09 -8.49 12.14
C ASP A 258 -8.16 -9.55 12.47
N GLN A 259 -9.39 -9.27 12.04
CA GLN A 259 -10.47 -10.25 11.89
C GLN A 259 -11.04 -10.13 10.47
N VAL A 260 -11.24 -11.26 9.81
CA VAL A 260 -11.72 -11.31 8.42
C VAL A 260 -13.04 -12.04 8.36
N TYR A 261 -14.00 -11.42 7.67
CA TYR A 261 -15.34 -11.95 7.45
C TYR A 261 -15.62 -12.01 5.97
N LEU A 262 -16.20 -13.12 5.52
CA LEU A 262 -16.74 -13.28 4.18
C LEU A 262 -18.24 -13.49 4.29
N ASN A 263 -19.03 -12.65 3.61
CA ASN A 263 -20.49 -12.71 3.61
C ASN A 263 -21.08 -12.75 5.04
N GLY A 264 -20.47 -12.00 5.96
CA GLY A 264 -20.87 -11.90 7.37
C GLY A 264 -20.35 -13.00 8.29
N VAL A 265 -19.68 -14.03 7.76
CA VAL A 265 -19.12 -15.15 8.54
C VAL A 265 -17.64 -14.92 8.81
N LEU A 266 -17.21 -15.03 10.06
CA LEU A 266 -15.79 -14.94 10.45
C LEU A 266 -15.03 -16.13 9.86
N ILE A 267 -14.06 -15.86 8.98
CA ILE A 267 -13.23 -16.88 8.33
C ILE A 267 -11.82 -16.98 8.94
N GLY A 268 -11.36 -15.95 9.64
CA GLY A 268 -10.02 -15.94 10.24
C GLY A 268 -9.74 -14.72 11.10
N GLN A 269 -8.72 -14.83 11.96
CA GLN A 269 -8.23 -13.71 12.77
C GLN A 269 -6.79 -13.93 13.25
N SER A 270 -6.07 -12.83 13.50
CA SER A 270 -4.71 -12.86 14.04
C SER A 270 -4.70 -12.76 15.56
N GLY A 271 -4.89 -13.89 16.23
CA GLY A 271 -4.98 -13.95 17.70
C GLY A 271 -6.30 -13.37 18.23
N GLU A 272 -6.36 -13.10 19.54
CA GLU A 272 -7.54 -12.49 20.14
C GLU A 272 -7.62 -11.00 19.76
N PHE A 273 -8.75 -10.56 19.21
CA PHE A 273 -8.91 -9.19 18.69
C PHE A 273 -9.13 -8.12 19.79
N LYS A 274 -8.07 -7.83 20.56
CA LYS A 274 -8.06 -6.84 21.64
C LYS A 274 -6.66 -6.22 21.84
N PRO A 275 -6.55 -4.99 22.39
CA PRO A 275 -5.28 -4.27 22.48
C PRO A 275 -4.16 -5.01 23.21
N LYS A 276 -4.50 -5.75 24.28
CA LYS A 276 -3.50 -6.54 25.02
C LYS A 276 -2.79 -7.58 24.14
N THR A 277 -3.47 -8.16 23.16
CA THR A 277 -2.87 -9.16 22.26
C THR A 277 -1.77 -8.55 21.39
N VAL A 278 -1.95 -7.30 20.98
CA VAL A 278 -1.02 -6.59 20.12
C VAL A 278 0.35 -6.46 20.79
N SER A 279 0.37 -5.98 22.04
CA SER A 279 1.61 -5.88 22.84
C SER A 279 2.34 -7.22 23.04
N ILE A 280 1.62 -8.35 22.97
CA ILE A 280 2.20 -9.70 23.13
C ILE A 280 2.70 -10.22 21.78
N ARG A 281 2.08 -9.83 20.67
CA ARG A 281 2.39 -10.29 19.31
C ARG A 281 3.22 -9.26 18.56
N SER A 282 4.36 -8.89 19.11
CA SER A 282 5.21 -7.78 18.62
C SER A 282 5.72 -7.90 17.17
N ASN A 283 5.48 -9.01 16.46
CA ASN A 283 5.91 -9.22 15.07
C ASN A 283 4.74 -9.60 14.14
N SER A 284 3.47 -9.47 14.57
CA SER A 284 2.33 -9.82 13.71
C SER A 284 2.22 -8.89 12.49
N TYR A 285 2.65 -7.64 12.60
CA TYR A 285 2.69 -6.70 11.49
C TYR A 285 3.53 -7.20 10.29
N GLN A 286 4.58 -7.97 10.53
CA GLN A 286 5.46 -8.45 9.45
C GLN A 286 4.93 -9.68 8.71
N GLN A 287 3.88 -10.34 9.24
CA GLN A 287 3.40 -11.62 8.73
C GLN A 287 2.49 -11.43 7.53
N ILE A 288 2.64 -12.28 6.52
CA ILE A 288 1.69 -12.35 5.41
C ILE A 288 0.44 -13.11 5.89
N ARG A 289 -0.74 -12.55 5.61
CA ARG A 289 -2.05 -13.11 5.94
C ARG A 289 -2.55 -13.97 4.80
N GLY A 290 -2.88 -15.22 5.13
CA GLY A 290 -3.51 -16.19 4.24
C GLY A 290 -4.60 -16.95 4.98
N TYR A 291 -5.82 -16.95 4.44
CA TYR A 291 -6.99 -17.58 5.06
C TYR A 291 -7.64 -18.56 4.09
N TYR A 292 -7.79 -19.82 4.49
CA TYR A 292 -8.56 -20.79 3.72
C TYR A 292 -10.04 -20.40 3.74
N LEU A 293 -10.67 -20.35 2.58
CA LEU A 293 -12.08 -20.01 2.46
C LEU A 293 -12.94 -21.28 2.53
N PRO A 294 -13.99 -21.30 3.37
CA PRO A 294 -15.04 -22.31 3.25
C PRO A 294 -15.73 -22.20 1.88
N GLN A 295 -15.84 -23.33 1.19
CA GLN A 295 -16.32 -23.39 -0.19
C GLN A 295 -17.80 -22.95 -0.33
N ASP A 296 -18.59 -23.16 0.72
CA ASP A 296 -20.01 -22.82 0.79
C ASP A 296 -20.29 -21.34 1.08
N LEU A 297 -19.26 -20.54 1.39
CA LEU A 297 -19.42 -19.12 1.64
C LEU A 297 -19.27 -18.25 0.38
N LEU A 298 -18.59 -18.73 -0.66
CA LEU A 298 -18.47 -18.00 -1.92
C LEU A 298 -19.75 -18.17 -2.74
N LYS A 299 -20.28 -17.05 -3.25
CA LYS A 299 -21.51 -17.02 -4.02
C LYS A 299 -21.22 -16.82 -5.51
N ALA A 300 -21.89 -17.63 -6.32
CA ALA A 300 -21.92 -17.57 -7.78
C ALA A 300 -22.79 -16.41 -8.25
N ASN A 301 -22.36 -15.66 -9.27
CA ASN A 301 -23.20 -14.67 -9.97
C ASN A 301 -23.92 -13.66 -9.04
N GLU A 302 -23.40 -13.49 -7.83
CA GLU A 302 -23.85 -12.57 -6.79
C GLU A 302 -22.63 -11.87 -6.23
N LYS A 303 -22.84 -10.65 -5.72
CA LYS A 303 -21.79 -9.93 -5.00
C LYS A 303 -21.44 -10.65 -3.70
N ASN A 304 -20.15 -10.91 -3.53
CA ASN A 304 -19.54 -11.33 -2.29
C ASN A 304 -19.05 -10.09 -1.54
N VAL A 305 -19.21 -10.09 -0.21
CA VAL A 305 -18.74 -9.00 0.66
C VAL A 305 -17.61 -9.52 1.53
N LEU A 306 -16.42 -8.96 1.34
CA LEU A 306 -15.27 -9.16 2.21
C LEU A 306 -15.18 -7.98 3.19
N LEU A 307 -15.10 -8.28 4.49
CA LEU A 307 -14.91 -7.29 5.55
C LEU A 307 -13.65 -7.66 6.35
N VAL A 308 -12.71 -6.73 6.44
CA VAL A 308 -11.49 -6.87 7.25
C VAL A 308 -11.51 -5.82 8.35
N LYS A 309 -11.51 -6.27 9.60
CA LYS A 309 -11.33 -5.39 10.76
C LYS A 309 -9.86 -5.40 11.12
N VAL A 310 -9.28 -4.23 11.33
CA VAL A 310 -7.89 -4.06 11.76
C VAL A 310 -7.87 -3.34 13.10
N LEU A 311 -7.00 -3.78 14.00
CA LEU A 311 -6.65 -3.07 15.22
C LEU A 311 -5.15 -2.84 15.19
N ASP A 312 -4.78 -1.58 15.07
CA ASP A 312 -3.44 -1.06 15.22
C ASP A 312 -3.36 -0.25 16.53
N THR A 313 -2.22 -0.30 17.19
CA THR A 313 -2.00 0.39 18.47
C THR A 313 -0.84 1.38 18.46
N MET A 314 0.02 1.36 17.44
CA MET A 314 1.16 2.26 17.33
C MET A 314 1.63 2.39 15.88
N HIS A 315 2.04 3.61 15.53
CA HIS A 315 2.74 3.94 14.28
C HIS A 315 1.84 4.01 13.06
N GLY A 316 1.92 2.99 12.19
CA GLY A 316 1.37 3.04 10.85
C GLY A 316 0.46 1.86 10.63
N GLY A 317 -0.84 2.09 10.52
CA GLY A 317 -1.79 1.02 10.44
C GLY A 317 -2.29 0.69 9.04
N GLY A 318 -2.87 -0.51 8.91
CA GLY A 318 -3.63 -0.92 7.74
C GLY A 318 -3.14 -2.19 7.06
N ILE A 319 -3.76 -2.50 5.92
CA ILE A 319 -3.36 -3.59 5.02
C ILE A 319 -2.27 -3.02 4.10
N TYR A 320 -1.02 -2.98 4.55
CA TYR A 320 -0.06 -2.00 4.05
C TYR A 320 0.81 -2.46 2.88
N THR A 321 0.97 -3.77 2.64
CA THR A 321 1.76 -4.28 1.50
C THR A 321 1.44 -5.74 1.16
N GLY A 322 1.81 -6.18 -0.04
CA GLY A 322 1.73 -7.57 -0.51
C GLY A 322 0.51 -7.85 -1.40
N SER A 323 0.44 -9.07 -1.92
CA SER A 323 -0.66 -9.51 -2.79
C SER A 323 -1.99 -9.57 -2.03
N ILE A 324 -3.02 -8.94 -2.59
CA ILE A 324 -4.39 -8.88 -2.08
C ILE A 324 -5.34 -9.55 -3.07
N GLY A 325 -5.91 -10.70 -2.71
CA GLY A 325 -6.84 -11.41 -3.60
C GLY A 325 -7.01 -12.89 -3.29
N LEU A 326 -7.61 -13.62 -4.24
CA LEU A 326 -7.87 -15.05 -4.12
C LEU A 326 -6.87 -15.85 -4.95
N ILE A 327 -6.53 -17.02 -4.43
CA ILE A 327 -5.68 -18.00 -5.09
C ILE A 327 -6.19 -19.39 -4.74
N THR A 328 -6.24 -20.29 -5.71
CA THR A 328 -6.55 -21.71 -5.51
C THR A 328 -5.52 -22.32 -4.56
N GLN A 329 -5.97 -23.24 -3.72
CA GLN A 329 -5.12 -23.89 -2.71
C GLN A 329 -3.91 -24.58 -3.34
N ASP A 330 -4.08 -25.18 -4.51
CA ASP A 330 -3.01 -25.84 -5.24
C ASP A 330 -1.95 -24.84 -5.74
N HIS A 331 -2.36 -23.70 -6.29
CA HIS A 331 -1.44 -22.63 -6.67
C HIS A 331 -0.71 -22.04 -5.45
N TYR A 332 -1.43 -21.84 -4.35
CA TYR A 332 -0.85 -21.36 -3.08
C TYR A 332 0.22 -22.31 -2.54
N ILE A 333 -0.06 -23.61 -2.48
CA ILE A 333 0.90 -24.63 -2.02
C ILE A 333 2.13 -24.66 -2.94
N ARG A 334 1.93 -24.64 -4.26
CA ARG A 334 3.01 -24.64 -5.25
C ARG A 334 3.93 -23.43 -5.08
N TYR A 335 3.36 -22.24 -4.90
CA TYR A 335 4.09 -21.01 -4.65
C TYR A 335 5.02 -21.14 -3.44
N TRP A 336 4.50 -21.57 -2.28
CA TRP A 336 5.30 -21.68 -1.06
C TRP A 336 6.35 -22.80 -1.11
N ASN A 337 6.06 -23.91 -1.78
CA ASN A 337 7.03 -24.99 -1.97
C ASN A 337 8.24 -24.52 -2.80
N ASN A 338 7.99 -23.76 -3.87
CA ASN A 338 9.06 -23.21 -4.72
C ASN A 338 9.99 -22.27 -3.95
N ARG A 339 9.44 -21.41 -3.07
CA ARG A 339 10.25 -20.50 -2.24
C ARG A 339 11.09 -21.22 -1.20
N ARG A 340 10.52 -22.23 -0.54
CA ARG A 340 11.27 -23.09 0.41
C ARG A 340 12.41 -23.86 -0.26
N GLY A 341 12.24 -24.23 -1.53
CA GLY A 341 13.30 -24.83 -2.34
C GLY A 341 14.44 -23.87 -2.64
N LYS A 342 14.12 -22.61 -2.99
CA LYS A 342 15.12 -21.56 -3.26
C LYS A 342 15.94 -21.16 -2.02
N SER A 343 15.39 -21.24 -0.82
CA SER A 343 16.12 -20.89 0.42
C SER A 343 17.07 -21.99 0.92
N ARG A 344 17.10 -23.16 0.28
CA ARG A 344 17.92 -24.32 0.67
C ARG A 344 19.15 -24.54 -0.22
N ASN A 345 19.25 -23.79 -1.32
CA ASN A 345 20.41 -23.73 -2.22
C ASN A 345 21.08 -22.37 -2.05
#